data_AF-Q9L3R0-F1
#
_entry.id   AF-Q9L3R0-F1
#
_cell.length_a   1.000
_cell.length_b   1.000
_cell.length_c   1.000
_cell.angle_alpha   90.00
_cell.angle_beta   90.00
_cell.angle_gamma   90.00
#
_symmetry.space_group_name_H-M   'P 1'
#
loop_
_entity.id
_entity.type
_entity.pdbx_description
1 polymer ?
#
loop_
_entity_poly.entity_id
_entity_poly.type
_entity_poly.pdbx_seq_one_letter_code
_entity_poly.pdbx_strand_id
1 'polypeptide(L)'
;YLGENNADDYVRMVRTDLMGLVREDLIFDLGRHVDDSVHLFEEWGLPCWIKDENGKNLDGAAAKAAGKSLRNGDSPVRSGRWQMMINGESYKVIVAEAAKNALGEERIMERMFIVKLLLDANEPNRIAGAVGFNLRANEVHIFRTNAMLVACGGAVNVYRPRSTGEGMGRAWYPVWNAGSTYTMCAQVGAEMTMMENRFVPAR
;
A
#
# COMPACT_ATOMS: atom_id res chain seq x y z
N TYR A 1 -1.92 12.00 -4.17
CA TYR A 1 -1.86 13.04 -5.20
C TYR A 1 -2.00 14.41 -4.56
N LEU A 2 -0.87 15.06 -4.28
CA LEU A 2 -0.81 16.40 -3.72
C LEU A 2 -1.18 17.45 -4.78
N GLY A 3 -0.75 17.25 -6.03
CA GLY A 3 -0.94 18.20 -7.12
C GLY A 3 -0.32 19.56 -6.79
N GLU A 4 -1.14 20.60 -6.72
CA GLU A 4 -0.69 21.96 -6.37
C GLU A 4 -0.38 22.15 -4.88
N ASN A 5 -0.72 21.18 -4.02
CA ASN A 5 -0.44 21.28 -2.59
C ASN A 5 1.02 20.96 -2.27
N ASN A 6 1.61 21.69 -1.34
CA ASN A 6 2.97 21.42 -0.85
C ASN A 6 2.99 20.23 0.14
N ALA A 7 4.13 19.54 0.19
CA ALA A 7 4.33 18.40 1.09
C ALA A 7 4.32 18.81 2.57
N ASP A 8 4.72 20.04 2.92
CA ASP A 8 4.66 20.54 4.29
C ASP A 8 3.23 20.62 4.84
N ASP A 9 2.27 21.08 4.03
CA ASP A 9 0.85 21.11 4.38
C ASP A 9 0.29 19.70 4.54
N TYR A 10 0.78 18.75 3.73
CA TYR A 10 0.42 17.35 3.86
C TYR A 10 0.91 16.78 5.21
N VAL A 11 2.17 17.05 5.60
CA VAL A 11 2.69 16.67 6.93
C VAL A 11 1.86 17.31 8.04
N ARG A 12 1.54 18.61 7.94
CA ARG A 12 0.69 19.32 8.92
C ARG A 12 -0.68 18.65 9.07
N MET A 13 -1.31 18.27 7.97
CA MET A 13 -2.59 17.56 8.00
C MET A 13 -2.46 16.20 8.68
N VAL A 14 -1.50 15.37 8.26
CA VAL A 14 -1.31 14.02 8.83
C VAL A 14 -0.99 14.10 10.32
N ARG A 15 -0.12 15.02 10.73
CA ARG A 15 0.21 15.26 12.14
C ARG A 15 -1.03 15.66 12.95
N THR A 16 -1.88 16.51 12.39
CA THR A 16 -3.12 16.95 13.07
C THR A 16 -4.08 15.78 13.27
N ASP A 17 -4.26 14.95 12.24
CA ASP A 17 -5.14 13.77 12.28
C ASP A 17 -4.62 12.70 13.24
N LEU A 18 -3.29 12.48 13.26
CA LEU A 18 -2.62 11.50 14.12
C LEU A 18 -2.20 12.07 15.49
N MET A 19 -2.94 13.07 15.98
CA MET A 19 -2.82 13.59 17.35
C MET A 19 -1.41 14.10 17.74
N GLY A 20 -0.64 14.58 16.77
CA GLY A 20 0.63 15.26 16.99
C GLY A 20 1.88 14.38 17.06
N LEU A 21 1.76 13.04 17.11
CA LEU A 21 2.89 12.12 17.30
C LEU A 21 3.17 11.32 16.03
N VAL A 22 4.06 11.84 15.17
CA VAL A 22 4.38 11.25 13.87
C VAL A 22 5.86 11.42 13.52
N ARG A 23 6.32 10.61 12.56
CA ARG A 23 7.61 10.79 11.89
C ARG A 23 7.44 11.71 10.68
N GLU A 24 7.58 13.01 10.90
CA GLU A 24 7.38 14.05 9.87
C GLU A 24 8.32 13.88 8.67
N ASP A 25 9.55 13.42 8.92
CA ASP A 25 10.54 13.13 7.89
C ASP A 25 10.04 12.06 6.91
N LEU A 26 9.45 10.97 7.42
CA LEU A 26 8.91 9.89 6.59
C LEU A 26 7.66 10.33 5.82
N ILE A 27 6.79 11.14 6.45
CA ILE A 27 5.57 11.65 5.80
C ILE A 27 5.93 12.64 4.69
N PHE A 28 6.90 13.53 4.94
CA PHE A 28 7.38 14.48 3.94
C PHE A 28 8.01 13.75 2.75
N ASP A 29 8.87 12.78 3.03
CA ASP A 29 9.54 11.99 2.00
C ASP A 29 8.56 11.20 1.13
N LEU A 30 7.52 10.63 1.74
CA LEU A 30 6.39 10.05 1.00
C LEU A 30 5.71 11.13 0.13
N GLY A 31 5.33 12.25 0.73
CA GLY A 31 4.56 13.30 0.08
C GLY A 31 5.22 13.85 -1.18
N ARG A 32 6.55 14.00 -1.19
CA ARG A 32 7.30 14.49 -2.36
C ARG A 32 7.50 13.46 -3.49
N HIS A 33 7.26 12.16 -3.23
CA HIS A 33 7.40 11.10 -4.24
C HIS A 33 6.05 10.58 -4.75
N VAL A 34 4.97 10.71 -3.98
CA VAL A 34 3.70 10.03 -4.27
C VAL A 34 3.07 10.43 -5.60
N ASP A 35 3.26 11.66 -6.05
CA ASP A 35 2.61 12.16 -7.27
C ASP A 35 3.19 11.52 -8.53
N ASP A 36 4.49 11.23 -8.55
CA ASP A 36 5.11 10.53 -9.68
C ASP A 36 4.54 9.10 -9.86
N SER A 37 4.34 8.39 -8.75
CA SER A 37 3.66 7.09 -8.76
C SER A 37 2.21 7.19 -9.25
N VAL A 38 1.48 8.24 -8.88
CA VAL A 38 0.10 8.44 -9.37
C VAL A 38 0.08 8.70 -10.88
N HIS A 39 1.02 9.48 -11.40
CA HIS A 39 1.15 9.69 -12.83
C HIS A 39 1.47 8.40 -13.60
N LEU A 40 2.34 7.54 -13.03
CA LEU A 40 2.60 6.21 -13.59
C LEU A 40 1.33 5.34 -13.62
N PHE A 41 0.48 5.42 -12.59
CA PHE A 41 -0.78 4.66 -12.59
C PHE A 41 -1.71 5.09 -13.73
N GLU A 42 -1.89 6.39 -13.96
CA GLU A 42 -2.70 6.89 -15.09
C GLU A 42 -2.12 6.42 -16.43
N GLU A 43 -0.79 6.49 -16.57
CA GLU A 43 -0.05 6.05 -17.77
C GLU A 43 -0.22 4.55 -18.04
N TRP A 44 -0.20 3.71 -17.01
CA TRP A 44 -0.46 2.28 -17.11
C TRP A 44 -1.95 1.95 -17.36
N GLY A 45 -2.82 2.94 -17.32
CA GLY A 45 -4.23 2.81 -17.71
C GLY A 45 -5.24 2.97 -16.58
N LEU A 46 -4.84 3.43 -15.39
CA LEU A 46 -5.79 3.74 -14.31
C LEU A 46 -6.65 4.95 -14.71
N PRO A 47 -7.99 4.84 -14.80
CA PRO A 47 -8.82 5.96 -15.21
C PRO A 47 -8.96 6.99 -14.07
N CYS A 48 -8.36 8.17 -14.26
CA CYS A 48 -8.39 9.30 -13.34
C CYS A 48 -9.45 10.33 -13.76
N TRP A 49 -10.29 10.77 -12.81
CA TRP A 49 -11.32 11.75 -13.12
C TRP A 49 -10.71 13.15 -13.22
N ILE A 50 -11.12 13.91 -14.24
CA ILE A 50 -10.58 15.23 -14.56
C ILE A 50 -11.73 16.22 -14.75
N LYS A 51 -11.49 17.50 -14.43
CA LYS A 51 -12.44 18.57 -14.72
C LYS A 51 -12.30 19.05 -16.16
N ASP A 52 -13.42 19.32 -16.81
CA ASP A 52 -13.44 20.03 -18.09
C ASP A 52 -13.25 21.54 -17.90
N GLU A 53 -13.20 22.27 -19.02
CA GLU A 53 -13.01 23.73 -19.05
C GLU A 53 -14.14 24.51 -18.35
N ASN A 54 -15.33 23.90 -18.21
CA ASN A 54 -16.49 24.48 -17.53
C ASN A 54 -16.57 24.03 -16.06
N GLY A 55 -15.57 23.28 -15.57
CA GLY A 55 -15.52 22.75 -14.20
C GLY A 55 -16.41 21.53 -13.97
N LYS A 56 -16.97 20.91 -15.01
CA LYS A 56 -17.74 19.67 -14.91
C LYS A 56 -16.81 18.47 -14.76
N ASN A 57 -17.24 17.48 -14.00
CA ASN A 57 -16.50 16.24 -13.80
C ASN A 57 -16.61 15.33 -15.04
N LEU A 58 -15.46 14.88 -15.53
CA LEU A 58 -15.34 13.79 -16.50
C LEU A 58 -14.81 12.56 -15.77
N ASP A 59 -15.44 11.40 -16.00
CA ASP A 59 -14.83 10.12 -15.60
C ASP A 59 -13.54 9.86 -16.39
N GLY A 60 -12.74 8.89 -15.97
CA GLY A 60 -11.42 8.69 -16.57
C GLY A 60 -11.43 8.28 -18.04
N ALA A 61 -12.47 7.58 -18.51
CA ALA A 61 -12.57 7.21 -19.92
C ALA A 61 -12.95 8.43 -20.78
N ALA A 62 -13.93 9.22 -20.32
CA ALA A 62 -14.35 10.46 -20.98
C ALA A 62 -13.22 11.50 -21.00
N ALA A 63 -12.48 11.63 -19.90
CA ALA A 63 -11.32 12.53 -19.82
C ALA A 63 -10.24 12.15 -20.83
N LYS A 64 -9.86 10.87 -20.90
CA LYS A 64 -8.88 10.37 -21.88
C LYS A 64 -9.35 10.56 -23.32
N ALA A 65 -10.63 10.30 -23.62
CA ALA A 65 -11.20 10.52 -24.95
C ALA A 65 -11.19 12.01 -25.36
N ALA A 66 -11.31 12.92 -24.39
CA ALA A 66 -11.17 14.36 -24.59
C ALA A 66 -9.71 14.86 -24.61
N GLY A 67 -8.72 13.95 -24.58
CA GLY A 67 -7.30 14.31 -24.61
C GLY A 67 -6.77 14.91 -23.30
N LYS A 68 -7.48 14.74 -22.18
CA LYS A 68 -7.10 15.26 -20.87
C LYS A 68 -6.36 14.23 -20.02
N SER A 69 -5.39 14.68 -19.23
CA SER A 69 -4.57 13.82 -18.36
C SER A 69 -3.97 14.61 -17.20
N LEU A 70 -3.74 13.95 -16.05
CA LEU A 70 -3.00 14.53 -14.93
C LEU A 70 -1.61 15.03 -15.35
N ARG A 71 -0.89 14.24 -16.17
CA ARG A 71 0.46 14.61 -16.66
C ARG A 71 0.45 15.85 -17.56
N ASN A 72 -0.69 16.17 -18.18
CA ASN A 72 -0.85 17.39 -18.98
C ASN A 72 -1.12 18.63 -18.13
N GLY A 73 -1.21 18.49 -16.80
CA GLY A 73 -1.57 19.56 -15.89
C GLY A 73 -3.08 19.79 -15.77
N ASP A 74 -3.92 18.91 -16.32
CA ASP A 74 -5.37 19.02 -16.15
C ASP A 74 -5.79 18.78 -14.69
N SER A 75 -6.77 19.55 -14.22
CA SER A 75 -7.20 19.51 -12.82
C SER A 75 -7.96 18.21 -12.49
N PRO A 76 -7.59 17.46 -11.43
CA PRO A 76 -8.32 16.28 -11.02
C PRO A 76 -9.69 16.65 -10.40
N VAL A 77 -10.64 15.73 -10.48
CA VAL A 77 -11.83 15.78 -9.62
C VAL A 77 -11.43 15.35 -8.21
N ARG A 78 -11.67 16.21 -7.23
CA ARG A 78 -11.38 15.97 -5.81
C ARG A 78 -12.67 15.99 -5.01
N SER A 79 -12.88 15.02 -4.10
CA SER A 79 -13.94 15.12 -3.09
C SER A 79 -13.46 15.79 -1.79
N GLY A 80 -12.17 16.14 -1.71
CA GLY A 80 -11.50 16.78 -0.58
C GLY A 80 -10.06 17.10 -0.94
N ARG A 81 -9.37 17.93 -0.15
CA ARG A 81 -8.07 18.52 -0.53
C ARG A 81 -7.02 17.51 -0.99
N TRP A 82 -6.93 16.35 -0.33
CA TRP A 82 -5.82 15.40 -0.47
C TRP A 82 -6.09 14.17 -1.32
N GLN A 83 -7.33 13.98 -1.75
CA GLN A 83 -7.76 12.82 -2.52
C GLN A 83 -8.32 13.23 -3.88
N MET A 84 -8.41 12.27 -4.77
CA MET A 84 -8.96 12.44 -6.10
C MET A 84 -9.81 11.24 -6.49
N MET A 85 -10.74 11.46 -7.40
CA MET A 85 -11.65 10.44 -7.89
C MET A 85 -10.99 9.61 -9.00
N ILE A 86 -11.22 8.30 -8.97
CA ILE A 86 -10.75 7.34 -9.97
C ILE A 86 -11.85 6.30 -10.24
N ASN A 87 -11.84 5.70 -11.43
CA ASN A 87 -12.56 4.44 -11.67
C ASN A 87 -11.62 3.26 -11.34
N GLY A 88 -11.40 3.04 -10.04
CA GLY A 88 -10.34 2.15 -9.55
C GLY A 88 -10.68 0.67 -9.40
N GLU A 89 -11.67 0.15 -10.14
CA GLU A 89 -12.05 -1.28 -10.04
C GLU A 89 -10.86 -2.19 -10.36
N SER A 90 -10.17 -1.90 -11.47
CA SER A 90 -9.01 -2.66 -11.94
C SER A 90 -7.67 -2.14 -11.38
N TYR A 91 -7.67 -1.31 -10.33
CA TYR A 91 -6.44 -0.69 -9.83
C TYR A 91 -5.36 -1.74 -9.48
N LYS A 92 -5.72 -2.80 -8.75
CA LYS A 92 -4.72 -3.81 -8.37
C LYS A 92 -4.19 -4.59 -9.57
N VAL A 93 -5.01 -4.92 -10.56
CA VAL A 93 -4.53 -5.68 -11.73
C VAL A 93 -3.59 -4.84 -12.58
N ILE A 94 -3.86 -3.54 -12.74
CA ILE A 94 -2.95 -2.61 -13.45
C ILE A 94 -1.58 -2.56 -12.74
N VAL A 95 -1.57 -2.37 -11.42
CA VAL A 95 -0.31 -2.32 -10.64
C VAL A 95 0.42 -3.67 -10.66
N ALA A 96 -0.32 -4.79 -10.58
CA ALA A 96 0.26 -6.12 -10.63
C ALA A 96 0.85 -6.44 -12.01
N GLU A 97 0.20 -6.01 -13.09
CA GLU A 97 0.69 -6.16 -14.45
C GLU A 97 2.00 -5.39 -14.66
N ALA A 98 2.06 -4.12 -14.23
CA ALA A 98 3.28 -3.33 -14.30
C ALA A 98 4.44 -4.00 -13.52
N ALA A 99 4.16 -4.52 -12.32
CA ALA A 99 5.15 -5.25 -11.54
C ALA A 99 5.61 -6.55 -12.21
N LYS A 100 4.68 -7.34 -12.77
CA LYS A 100 4.98 -8.58 -13.49
C LYS A 100 5.78 -8.33 -14.76
N ASN A 101 5.46 -7.28 -15.51
CA ASN A 101 6.17 -6.90 -16.73
C ASN A 101 7.59 -6.42 -16.43
N ALA A 102 7.79 -5.67 -15.35
CA ALA A 102 9.11 -5.21 -14.94
C ALA A 102 9.99 -6.33 -14.36
N LEU A 103 9.39 -7.19 -13.52
CA LEU A 103 10.13 -8.23 -12.79
C LEU A 103 10.21 -9.57 -13.53
N GLY A 104 9.39 -9.85 -14.54
CA GLY A 104 9.31 -11.18 -15.15
C GLY A 104 8.61 -12.21 -14.25
N GLU A 105 7.78 -13.06 -14.85
CA GLU A 105 6.96 -14.05 -14.14
C GLU A 105 7.81 -15.13 -13.46
N GLU A 106 8.96 -15.47 -14.04
CA GLU A 106 9.90 -16.45 -13.52
C GLU A 106 10.53 -16.07 -12.18
N ARG A 107 10.48 -14.78 -11.83
CA ARG A 107 10.97 -14.22 -10.55
C ARG A 107 9.85 -13.97 -9.54
N ILE A 108 8.63 -14.44 -9.82
CA ILE A 108 7.45 -14.28 -8.97
C ILE A 108 6.98 -15.65 -8.48
N MET A 109 6.98 -15.83 -7.17
CA MET A 109 6.46 -17.05 -6.53
C MET A 109 5.14 -16.74 -5.83
N GLU A 110 4.03 -17.13 -6.45
CA GLU A 110 2.71 -17.05 -5.83
C GLU A 110 2.41 -18.28 -4.95
N ARG A 111 1.37 -18.18 -4.12
CA ARG A 111 0.93 -19.29 -3.24
C ARG A 111 2.04 -19.82 -2.31
N MET A 112 2.93 -18.93 -1.89
CA MET A 112 3.94 -19.14 -0.87
C MET A 112 3.61 -18.33 0.38
N PHE A 113 3.53 -18.99 1.54
CA PHE A 113 3.35 -18.31 2.82
C PHE A 113 4.67 -18.29 3.59
N ILE A 114 5.16 -17.08 3.89
CA ILE A 114 6.39 -16.88 4.69
C ILE A 114 6.01 -16.89 6.17
N VAL A 115 6.76 -17.65 6.97
CA VAL A 115 6.46 -17.87 8.40
C VAL A 115 7.53 -17.33 9.35
N LYS A 116 8.80 -17.27 8.92
CA LYS A 116 9.92 -16.91 9.80
C LYS A 116 11.04 -16.23 9.04
N LEU A 117 11.63 -15.21 9.65
CA LEU A 117 12.86 -14.58 9.18
C LEU A 117 14.06 -15.18 9.90
N LEU A 118 15.22 -15.17 9.23
CA LEU A 118 16.47 -15.76 9.72
C LEU A 118 17.54 -14.68 9.81
N LEU A 119 18.23 -14.61 10.94
CA LEU A 119 19.42 -13.77 11.11
C LEU A 119 20.68 -14.51 10.62
N ASP A 120 21.70 -13.73 10.26
CA ASP A 120 23.03 -14.24 9.95
C ASP A 120 23.66 -14.90 11.18
N ALA A 121 24.39 -15.99 10.95
CA ALA A 121 25.01 -16.77 12.02
C ALA A 121 26.29 -16.12 12.57
N ASN A 122 26.93 -15.24 11.79
CA ASN A 122 28.24 -14.67 12.07
C ASN A 122 28.17 -13.17 12.35
N GLU A 123 27.24 -12.45 11.70
CA GLU A 123 27.05 -11.01 11.87
C GLU A 123 25.80 -10.72 12.74
N PRO A 124 25.98 -10.18 13.96
CA PRO A 124 24.85 -9.82 14.81
C PRO A 124 23.93 -8.79 14.14
N ASN A 125 22.61 -8.95 14.35
CA ASN A 125 21.58 -8.03 13.84
C ASN A 125 21.57 -7.87 12.30
N ARG A 126 21.98 -8.91 11.57
CA ARG A 126 21.97 -8.96 10.11
C ARG A 126 20.94 -9.97 9.62
N ILE A 127 20.05 -9.59 8.70
CA ILE A 127 19.12 -10.53 8.07
C ILE A 127 19.87 -11.48 7.13
N ALA A 128 19.50 -12.76 7.06
CA ALA A 128 20.11 -13.73 6.14
C ALA A 128 19.09 -14.42 5.22
N GLY A 129 17.79 -14.37 5.57
CA GLY A 129 16.80 -15.09 4.80
C GLY A 129 15.41 -15.18 5.44
N ALA A 130 14.60 -16.05 4.84
CA ALA A 130 13.27 -16.38 5.33
C ALA A 130 12.91 -17.85 5.05
N VAL A 131 11.94 -18.36 5.80
CA VAL A 131 11.37 -19.70 5.64
C VAL A 131 9.89 -19.56 5.36
N GLY A 132 9.40 -20.35 4.40
CA GLY A 132 7.98 -20.43 4.06
C GLY A 132 7.59 -21.81 3.55
N PHE A 133 6.32 -21.98 3.23
CA PHE A 133 5.81 -23.22 2.65
C PHE A 133 4.81 -22.93 1.52
N ASN A 134 4.70 -23.90 0.62
CA ASN A 134 3.80 -23.84 -0.53
C ASN A 134 2.37 -24.21 -0.11
N LEU A 135 1.37 -23.41 -0.52
CA LEU A 135 -0.04 -23.71 -0.25
C LEU A 135 -0.66 -24.71 -1.25
N ARG A 136 0.11 -25.23 -2.21
CA ARG A 136 -0.33 -26.13 -3.27
C ARG A 136 0.44 -27.45 -3.34
N ALA A 137 1.54 -27.58 -2.59
CA ALA A 137 2.36 -28.78 -2.49
C ALA A 137 3.03 -28.85 -1.12
N ASN A 138 3.47 -30.04 -0.70
CA ASN A 138 4.13 -30.26 0.59
C ASN A 138 5.62 -29.89 0.51
N GLU A 139 5.89 -28.60 0.30
CA GLU A 139 7.24 -28.08 0.09
C GLU A 139 7.57 -27.00 1.11
N VAL A 140 8.71 -27.16 1.80
CA VAL A 140 9.31 -26.14 2.64
C VAL A 140 10.36 -25.41 1.81
N HIS A 141 10.26 -24.08 1.76
CA HIS A 141 11.16 -23.21 1.01
C HIS A 141 12.02 -22.40 1.98
N ILE A 142 13.34 -22.41 1.74
CA ILE A 142 14.31 -21.62 2.49
C ILE A 142 14.95 -20.63 1.54
N PHE A 143 14.67 -19.35 1.75
CA PHE A 143 15.20 -18.26 0.96
C PHE A 143 16.43 -17.69 1.66
N ARG A 144 17.57 -17.67 0.97
CA ARG A 144 18.77 -16.93 1.40
C ARG A 144 18.83 -15.62 0.63
N THR A 145 19.08 -14.51 1.32
CA THR A 145 19.10 -13.20 0.67
C THR A 145 20.10 -12.26 1.32
N ASN A 146 20.63 -11.33 0.51
CA ASN A 146 21.43 -10.23 0.99
C ASN A 146 20.55 -9.09 1.56
N ALA A 147 19.39 -8.83 0.98
CA ALA A 147 18.45 -7.79 1.40
C ALA A 147 17.02 -8.22 1.10
N MET A 148 16.06 -7.80 1.93
CA MET A 148 14.65 -8.14 1.71
C MET A 148 13.70 -7.08 2.25
N LEU A 149 12.50 -7.02 1.66
CA LEU A 149 11.38 -6.19 2.09
C LEU A 149 10.25 -7.08 2.60
N VAL A 150 9.70 -6.74 3.76
CA VAL A 150 8.51 -7.40 4.32
C VAL A 150 7.34 -6.43 4.25
N ALA A 151 6.45 -6.62 3.26
CA ALA A 151 5.31 -5.75 2.99
C ALA A 151 3.99 -6.55 3.01
N CYS A 152 3.73 -7.30 4.08
CA CYS A 152 2.62 -8.25 4.20
C CYS A 152 1.34 -7.66 4.81
N GLY A 153 1.13 -6.34 4.70
CA GLY A 153 -0.03 -5.65 5.24
C GLY A 153 -0.06 -5.53 6.77
N GLY A 154 -1.23 -5.16 7.29
CA GLY A 154 -1.46 -4.90 8.73
C GLY A 154 -2.00 -6.11 9.50
N ALA A 155 -2.82 -5.87 10.52
CA ALA A 155 -3.46 -6.90 11.35
C ALA A 155 -4.95 -6.62 11.54
N VAL A 156 -5.79 -7.63 11.30
CA VAL A 156 -7.24 -7.62 11.56
C VAL A 156 -7.66 -8.89 12.28
N ASN A 157 -8.93 -8.98 12.70
CA ASN A 157 -9.47 -10.10 13.49
C ASN A 157 -8.71 -10.39 14.80
N VAL A 158 -7.82 -9.50 15.23
CA VAL A 158 -7.19 -9.49 16.56
C VAL A 158 -8.13 -9.00 17.66
N TYR A 159 -9.27 -8.40 17.27
CA TYR A 159 -10.40 -8.08 18.14
C TYR A 159 -11.65 -8.78 17.62
N ARG A 160 -12.57 -9.16 18.53
CA ARG A 160 -13.87 -9.74 18.17
C ARG A 160 -14.70 -8.73 17.36
N PRO A 161 -15.15 -9.06 16.13
CA PRO A 161 -15.96 -8.15 15.32
C PRO A 161 -17.41 -8.03 15.83
N ARG A 162 -18.17 -7.07 15.27
CA ARG A 162 -19.59 -6.84 15.62
C ARG A 162 -20.51 -7.98 15.18
N SER A 163 -20.14 -8.75 14.16
CA SER A 163 -20.87 -9.94 13.71
C SER A 163 -19.96 -11.16 13.84
N THR A 164 -20.39 -12.17 14.57
CA THR A 164 -19.56 -13.34 14.96
C THR A 164 -19.93 -14.65 14.26
N GLY A 165 -20.97 -14.65 13.41
CA GLY A 165 -21.27 -15.75 12.49
C GLY A 165 -20.48 -15.62 11.17
N GLU A 166 -21.13 -15.89 10.04
CA GLU A 166 -20.52 -15.70 8.71
C GLU A 166 -20.01 -14.27 8.46
N GLY A 167 -20.66 -13.28 9.09
CA GLY A 167 -20.24 -11.88 9.07
C GLY A 167 -18.84 -11.62 9.66
N MET A 168 -18.21 -12.60 10.30
CA MET A 168 -16.82 -12.51 10.76
C MET A 168 -15.82 -12.33 9.60
N GLY A 169 -16.20 -12.73 8.38
CA GLY A 169 -15.43 -12.45 7.16
C GLY A 169 -15.49 -11.00 6.68
N ARG A 170 -16.39 -10.18 7.23
CA ARG A 170 -16.69 -8.81 6.77
C ARG A 170 -16.01 -7.74 7.63
N ALA A 171 -14.71 -7.88 7.86
CA ALA A 171 -13.91 -6.80 8.42
C ALA A 171 -13.88 -5.58 7.46
N TRP A 172 -13.64 -4.38 8.00
CA TRP A 172 -13.47 -3.17 7.17
C TRP A 172 -12.14 -3.20 6.40
N TYR A 173 -11.07 -3.61 7.08
CA TYR A 173 -9.77 -3.87 6.47
C TYR A 173 -9.68 -5.36 6.05
N PRO A 174 -8.82 -5.75 5.09
CA PRO A 174 -8.87 -7.09 4.48
C PRO A 174 -8.66 -8.22 5.48
N VAL A 175 -9.59 -9.18 5.51
CA VAL A 175 -9.68 -10.25 6.53
C VAL A 175 -8.45 -11.18 6.59
N TRP A 176 -7.68 -11.27 5.51
CA TRP A 176 -6.48 -12.11 5.42
C TRP A 176 -5.24 -11.48 6.07
N ASN A 177 -5.31 -10.24 6.56
CA ASN A 177 -4.18 -9.56 7.20
C ASN A 177 -3.96 -10.06 8.63
N ALA A 178 -3.01 -10.98 8.82
CA ALA A 178 -2.75 -11.65 10.10
C ALA A 178 -1.67 -10.99 10.98
N GLY A 179 -1.18 -9.79 10.65
CA GLY A 179 -0.09 -9.14 11.37
C GLY A 179 1.29 -9.72 11.08
N SER A 180 1.45 -10.43 9.94
CA SER A 180 2.70 -11.10 9.54
C SER A 180 3.89 -10.13 9.46
N THR A 181 3.69 -8.91 8.94
CA THR A 181 4.75 -7.89 8.87
C THR A 181 5.33 -7.60 10.25
N TYR A 182 4.46 -7.34 11.24
CA TYR A 182 4.88 -6.91 12.57
C TYR A 182 5.59 -8.04 13.32
N THR A 183 4.97 -9.22 13.37
CA THR A 183 5.49 -10.34 14.16
C THR A 183 6.83 -10.85 13.59
N MET A 184 6.93 -10.99 12.27
CA MET A 184 8.15 -11.52 11.66
C MET A 184 9.35 -10.60 11.88
N CYS A 185 9.18 -9.29 11.74
CA CYS A 185 10.24 -8.31 11.97
C CYS A 185 10.58 -8.18 13.46
N ALA A 186 9.58 -8.11 14.35
CA ALA A 186 9.80 -8.01 15.79
C ALA A 186 10.56 -9.24 16.34
N GLN A 187 10.26 -10.44 15.83
CA GLN A 187 10.93 -11.68 16.25
C GLN A 187 12.41 -11.75 15.89
N VAL A 188 12.86 -11.00 14.86
CA VAL A 188 14.28 -10.88 14.51
C VAL A 188 14.96 -9.66 15.12
N GLY A 189 14.28 -8.98 16.05
CA GLY A 189 14.86 -7.87 16.81
C GLY A 189 14.72 -6.50 16.17
N ALA A 190 13.89 -6.34 15.12
CA ALA A 190 13.60 -5.03 14.57
C ALA A 190 12.85 -4.16 15.60
N GLU A 191 13.25 -2.91 15.74
CA GLU A 191 12.55 -1.94 16.58
C GLU A 191 11.14 -1.68 16.05
N MET A 192 10.17 -1.71 16.96
CA MET A 192 8.76 -1.41 16.66
C MET A 192 8.40 -0.03 17.21
N THR A 193 7.51 0.69 16.54
CA THR A 193 7.09 2.04 16.94
C THR A 193 5.58 2.20 16.81
N MET A 194 4.97 3.02 17.68
CA MET A 194 3.54 3.35 17.69
C MET A 194 2.60 2.13 17.68
N MET A 195 2.99 1.01 18.30
CA MET A 195 2.21 -0.24 18.31
C MET A 195 0.92 -0.14 19.13
N GLU A 196 0.79 0.87 19.99
CA GLU A 196 -0.42 1.20 20.73
C GLU A 196 -1.49 1.88 19.86
N ASN A 197 -1.09 2.48 18.74
CA ASN A 197 -2.00 3.13 17.81
C ASN A 197 -2.93 2.11 17.15
N ARG A 198 -4.20 2.48 16.98
CA ARG A 198 -5.21 1.63 16.35
C ARG A 198 -6.16 2.45 15.49
N PHE A 199 -6.65 1.85 14.41
CA PHE A 199 -7.63 2.48 13.54
C PHE A 199 -8.99 1.78 13.66
N VAL A 200 -10.00 2.50 14.14
CA VAL A 200 -11.37 2.01 14.31
C VAL A 200 -12.30 2.88 13.46
N PRO A 201 -12.61 2.48 12.21
CA PRO A 201 -13.43 3.28 11.31
C PRO A 201 -14.87 3.37 11.82
N ALA A 202 -15.48 4.56 11.71
CA ALA A 202 -16.92 4.74 11.86
C ALA A 202 -17.63 4.34 10.57
N ARG A 203 -18.72 3.58 10.70
CA ARG A 203 -19.54 3.10 9.58
C ARG A 203 -21.01 3.23 9.93
#